data_AF-A0A4R4M6P1-F1
#
_entry.id   AF-A0A4R4M6P1-F1
#
_cell.length_a   1.000
_cell.length_b   1.000
_cell.length_c   1.000
_cell.angle_alpha   90.00
_cell.angle_beta   90.00
_cell.angle_gamma   90.00
#
_symmetry.space_group_name_H-M   'P 1'
#
loop_
_entity.id
_entity.type
_entity.pdbx_description
1 polymer ?
#
loop_
_entity_poly.entity_id
_entity_poly.type
_entity_poly.pdbx_seq_one_letter_code
_entity_poly.pdbx_strand_id
1 'polypeptide(L)'
;MARGRPAKANAVRRNLVDTSHLVEYAGPIDKRLTKLPNRSSFSAETQLYFDVWADSEQAQWFMPTDWLTLRRMARLHEKFIKTGSHFVAAELRQCESLLGATIGDRMRLKVNALKSAQKNQEDEPPTIEADLELFAELNDD
;
A
#
# COMPACT_ATOMS: atom_id res chain seq x y z
N MET A 1 -35.45 -22.17 2.95
CA MET A 1 -34.36 -21.62 3.77
C MET A 1 -34.80 -20.27 4.34
N ALA A 2 -35.07 -20.18 5.65
CA ALA A 2 -35.51 -18.94 6.27
C ALA A 2 -34.31 -18.03 6.52
N ARG A 3 -34.32 -16.80 5.98
CA ARG A 3 -33.36 -15.76 6.34
C ARG A 3 -33.61 -15.38 7.79
N GLY A 4 -32.58 -15.43 8.63
CA GLY A 4 -32.67 -15.12 10.07
C GLY A 4 -33.21 -13.71 10.36
N ARG A 5 -33.49 -13.44 11.64
CA ARG A 5 -34.07 -12.18 12.11
C ARG A 5 -33.25 -10.98 11.61
N PRO A 6 -33.89 -9.92 11.08
CA PRO A 6 -33.18 -8.73 10.62
C PRO A 6 -32.37 -8.09 11.75
N ALA A 7 -31.23 -7.50 11.40
CA ALA A 7 -30.38 -6.79 12.35
C ALA A 7 -31.16 -5.65 13.03
N LYS A 8 -30.89 -5.42 14.31
CA LYS A 8 -31.53 -4.35 15.11
C LYS A 8 -31.16 -2.98 14.54
N ALA A 9 -32.05 -2.00 14.64
CA ALA A 9 -31.85 -0.64 14.10
C ALA A 9 -30.61 0.07 14.67
N ASN A 10 -30.20 -0.28 15.90
CA ASN A 10 -29.01 0.22 16.58
C ASN A 10 -27.77 -0.69 16.41
N ALA A 11 -27.80 -1.64 15.47
CA ALA A 11 -26.66 -2.49 15.16
C ALA A 11 -25.58 -1.67 14.44
N VAL A 12 -24.72 -1.00 15.22
CA VAL A 12 -23.53 -0.34 14.69
C VAL A 12 -22.52 -1.41 14.28
N ARG A 13 -22.06 -1.36 13.02
CA ARG A 13 -20.93 -2.18 12.59
C ARG A 13 -19.68 -1.69 13.32
N ARG A 14 -19.22 -2.45 14.31
CA ARG A 14 -18.01 -2.16 15.11
C ARG A 14 -16.70 -2.14 14.30
N ASN A 15 -16.76 -2.46 13.00
CA ASN A 15 -15.61 -2.55 12.10
C ASN A 15 -15.46 -1.29 11.22
N LEU A 16 -15.97 -0.14 11.63
CA LEU A 16 -15.61 1.12 10.98
C LEU A 16 -14.20 1.49 11.44
N VAL A 17 -13.19 0.94 10.77
CA VAL A 17 -11.79 1.31 11.02
C VAL A 17 -11.59 2.69 10.42
N ASP A 18 -11.15 3.64 11.24
CA ASP A 18 -10.74 4.95 10.75
C ASP A 18 -9.50 4.81 9.87
N THR A 19 -9.70 4.91 8.56
CA THR A 19 -8.62 4.83 7.56
C THR A 19 -8.07 6.19 7.19
N SER A 20 -8.48 7.28 7.86
CA SER A 20 -8.04 8.64 7.53
C SER A 20 -6.54 8.83 7.69
N HIS A 21 -5.89 8.08 8.58
CA HIS A 21 -4.44 8.09 8.79
C HIS A 21 -3.65 7.30 7.73
N LEU A 22 -4.32 6.52 6.87
CA LEU A 22 -3.69 5.77 5.78
C LEU A 22 -3.41 6.64 4.56
N VAL A 23 -3.26 7.96 4.76
CA VAL A 23 -2.79 8.85 3.71
C VAL A 23 -1.43 8.35 3.26
N GLU A 24 -1.28 8.22 1.94
CA GLU A 24 0.00 7.96 1.28
C GLU A 24 1.05 8.88 1.91
N TYR A 25 2.22 8.35 2.27
CA TYR A 25 3.33 9.21 2.66
C TYR A 25 3.66 10.13 1.48
N ALA A 26 3.18 11.37 1.55
CA ALA A 26 3.37 12.38 0.51
C ALA A 26 4.76 13.03 0.57
N GLY A 27 5.58 12.64 1.55
CA GLY A 27 6.95 13.13 1.68
C GLY A 27 7.87 12.53 0.62
N PRO A 28 8.96 13.24 0.26
CA PRO A 28 9.96 12.68 -0.64
C PRO A 28 10.63 11.46 0.00
N ILE A 29 10.72 10.36 -0.74
CA ILE A 29 11.55 9.22 -0.34
C ILE A 29 13.02 9.64 -0.51
N ASP A 30 13.80 9.58 0.57
CA ASP A 30 15.24 9.83 0.49
C ASP A 30 15.88 8.81 -0.46
N LYS A 31 16.49 9.28 -1.55
CA LYS A 31 17.22 8.46 -2.54
C LYS A 31 18.31 7.60 -1.92
N ARG A 32 18.78 7.94 -0.72
CA ARG A 32 19.69 7.09 0.03
C ARG A 32 19.01 5.78 0.38
N LEU A 33 17.75 5.78 0.81
CA LEU A 33 16.98 4.60 1.24
C LEU A 33 16.82 3.55 0.14
N THR A 34 16.70 3.99 -1.11
CA THR A 34 16.52 3.09 -2.27
C THR A 34 17.79 2.36 -2.70
N LYS A 35 18.94 2.69 -2.10
CA LYS A 35 20.22 2.02 -2.36
C LYS A 35 20.60 1.06 -1.24
N LEU A 36 21.24 -0.04 -1.61
CA LEU A 36 21.86 -0.96 -0.65
C LEU A 36 23.11 -0.30 -0.01
N PRO A 37 23.11 -0.02 1.30
CA PRO A 37 24.27 0.56 1.98
C PRO A 37 25.45 -0.42 1.99
N ASN A 38 26.69 0.08 1.89
CA ASN A 38 27.91 -0.73 1.90
C ASN A 38 27.87 -1.89 0.91
N ARG A 39 27.34 -1.66 -0.29
CA ARG A 39 27.08 -2.69 -1.32
C ARG A 39 28.25 -3.65 -1.56
N SER A 40 29.49 -3.15 -1.58
CA SER A 40 30.71 -3.96 -1.77
C SER A 40 30.97 -4.99 -0.66
N SER A 41 30.33 -4.86 0.51
CA SER A 41 30.45 -5.83 1.61
C SER A 41 29.52 -7.03 1.49
N PHE A 42 28.60 -7.00 0.53
CA PHE A 42 27.64 -8.08 0.26
C PHE A 42 28.10 -8.95 -0.90
N SER A 43 27.74 -10.24 -0.84
CA SER A 43 27.92 -11.16 -1.96
C SER A 43 27.17 -10.68 -3.21
N ALA A 44 27.64 -11.08 -4.39
CA ALA A 44 26.98 -10.76 -5.66
C ALA A 44 25.52 -11.24 -5.70
N GLU A 45 25.24 -12.38 -5.08
CA GLU A 45 23.89 -12.94 -5.00
C GLU A 45 22.97 -12.09 -4.11
N THR A 46 23.42 -11.61 -2.95
CA THR A 46 22.63 -10.66 -2.14
C THR A 46 22.42 -9.32 -2.84
N GLN A 47 23.42 -8.85 -3.59
CA GLN A 47 23.28 -7.65 -4.40
C GLN A 47 22.18 -7.81 -5.45
N LEU A 48 22.19 -8.92 -6.19
CA LEU A 48 21.15 -9.25 -7.15
C LEU A 48 19.77 -9.37 -6.49
N TYR A 49 19.68 -10.05 -5.34
CA TYR A 49 18.44 -10.15 -4.57
C TYR A 49 17.85 -8.77 -4.23
N PHE A 50 18.69 -7.85 -3.76
CA PHE A 50 18.23 -6.49 -3.44
C PHE A 50 17.77 -5.75 -4.69
N ASP A 51 18.53 -5.83 -5.79
CA ASP A 51 18.19 -5.14 -7.04
C ASP A 51 16.86 -5.63 -7.62
N VAL A 52 16.62 -6.95 -7.63
CA VAL A 52 15.35 -7.52 -8.11
C VAL A 52 14.16 -6.95 -7.34
N TRP A 53 14.28 -6.84 -6.02
CA TRP A 53 13.23 -6.20 -5.21
C TRP A 53 13.12 -4.70 -5.47
N ALA A 54 14.25 -3.99 -5.55
CA ALA A 54 14.28 -2.55 -5.75
C ALA A 54 13.76 -2.10 -7.12
N ASP A 55 13.94 -2.93 -8.16
CA ASP A 55 13.50 -2.69 -9.53
C ASP A 55 12.10 -3.25 -9.81
N SER A 56 11.49 -3.97 -8.85
CA SER A 56 10.15 -4.52 -9.00
C SER A 56 9.08 -3.43 -9.06
N GLU A 57 7.95 -3.72 -9.72
CA GLU A 57 6.78 -2.83 -9.74
C GLU A 57 6.28 -2.48 -8.33
N GLN A 58 6.46 -3.40 -7.38
CA GLN A 58 6.09 -3.20 -5.98
C GLN A 58 6.89 -2.06 -5.32
N ALA A 59 8.15 -1.87 -5.72
CA ALA A 59 9.02 -0.84 -5.15
C ALA A 59 8.54 0.58 -5.41
N GLN A 60 7.73 0.80 -6.46
CA GLN A 60 7.08 2.08 -6.74
C GLN A 60 6.11 2.49 -5.62
N TRP A 61 5.60 1.51 -4.86
CA TRP A 61 4.62 1.69 -3.78
C TRP A 61 5.24 1.53 -2.38
N PHE A 62 6.56 1.40 -2.30
CA PHE A 62 7.26 1.28 -1.04
C PHE A 62 7.28 2.62 -0.30
N MET A 63 6.89 2.57 0.98
CA MET A 63 7.09 3.64 1.95
C MET A 63 8.53 3.60 2.48
N PRO A 64 9.02 4.66 3.15
CA PRO A 64 10.35 4.66 3.77
C PRO A 64 10.60 3.45 4.70
N THR A 65 9.58 3.00 5.42
CA THR A 65 9.61 1.81 6.28
C THR A 65 9.84 0.50 5.52
N ASP A 66 9.30 0.41 4.31
CA ASP A 66 9.43 -0.76 3.44
C ASP A 66 10.85 -0.85 2.89
N TRP A 67 11.42 0.28 2.47
CA TRP A 67 12.84 0.36 2.08
C TRP A 67 13.79 -0.02 3.22
N LEU A 68 13.51 0.40 4.46
CA LEU A 68 14.27 -0.04 5.63
C LEU A 68 14.15 -1.54 5.88
N THR A 69 12.97 -2.10 5.65
CA THR A 69 12.72 -3.54 5.76
C THR A 69 13.51 -4.31 4.70
N LEU A 70 13.47 -3.88 3.43
CA LEU A 70 14.25 -4.49 2.35
C LEU A 70 15.76 -4.47 2.65
N ARG A 71 16.28 -3.38 3.21
CA ARG A 71 17.69 -3.30 3.65
C ARG A 71 18.03 -4.29 4.76
N ARG A 72 17.11 -4.50 5.71
CA ARG A 72 17.29 -5.51 6.75
C ARG A 72 17.24 -6.92 6.17
N MET A 73 16.35 -7.16 5.21
CA MET A 73 16.24 -8.42 4.48
C MET A 73 17.50 -8.75 3.71
N ALA A 74 18.16 -7.78 3.05
CA ALA A 74 19.46 -8.02 2.40
C ALA A 74 20.52 -8.56 3.38
N ARG A 75 20.55 -8.07 4.62
CA ARG A 75 21.45 -8.60 5.66
C ARG A 75 21.08 -10.02 6.10
N LEU A 76 19.78 -10.33 6.15
CA LEU A 76 19.30 -11.68 6.43
C LEU A 76 19.62 -12.65 5.29
N HIS A 77 19.43 -12.22 4.04
CA HIS A 77 19.78 -12.99 2.85
C HIS A 77 21.28 -13.31 2.81
N GLU A 78 22.13 -12.31 3.08
CA GLU A 78 23.58 -12.52 3.18
C GLU A 78 23.95 -13.50 4.29
N LYS A 79 23.30 -13.40 5.45
CA LYS A 79 23.50 -14.37 6.55
C LYS A 79 23.02 -15.77 6.15
N PHE A 80 21.92 -15.86 5.41
CA PHE A 80 21.39 -17.12 4.91
C PHE A 80 22.39 -17.78 3.95
N ILE A 81 22.92 -17.06 2.95
CA ILE A 81 23.95 -17.59 2.05
C ILE A 81 25.17 -18.09 2.83
N LYS A 82 25.64 -17.30 3.81
CA LYS A 82 26.84 -17.64 4.59
C LYS A 82 26.66 -18.85 5.52
N THR A 83 25.46 -19.07 6.03
CA THR A 83 25.23 -20.06 7.11
C THR A 83 24.35 -21.24 6.69
N GLY A 84 23.56 -21.11 5.64
CA GLY A 84 22.53 -22.06 5.26
C GLY A 84 21.44 -22.29 6.32
N SER A 85 21.34 -21.43 7.33
CA SER A 85 20.50 -21.69 8.51
C SER A 85 19.00 -21.61 8.17
N HIS A 86 18.27 -22.70 8.45
CA HIS A 86 16.82 -22.75 8.27
C HIS A 86 16.05 -21.70 9.08
N PHE A 87 16.56 -21.29 10.25
CA PHE A 87 15.93 -20.22 11.03
C PHE A 87 16.00 -18.87 10.31
N VAL A 88 17.12 -18.58 9.66
CA VAL A 88 17.28 -17.35 8.87
C VAL A 88 16.40 -17.41 7.63
N ALA A 89 16.31 -18.58 6.99
CA ALA A 89 15.42 -18.79 5.83
C ALA A 89 13.94 -18.58 6.19
N ALA A 90 13.50 -19.06 7.35
CA ALA A 90 12.12 -18.90 7.82
C ALA A 90 11.79 -17.42 8.08
N GLU A 91 12.68 -16.69 8.75
CA GLU A 91 12.52 -15.25 8.99
C GLU A 91 12.52 -14.45 7.69
N LEU A 92 13.40 -14.79 6.75
CA LEU A 92 13.45 -14.15 5.44
C LEU A 92 12.13 -14.33 4.69
N ARG A 93 11.62 -15.57 4.62
CA ARG A 93 10.32 -15.88 3.99
C ARG A 93 9.16 -15.12 4.65
N GLN A 94 9.17 -15.03 5.98
CA GLN A 94 8.14 -14.29 6.72
C GLN A 94 8.18 -12.79 6.37
N CYS A 95 9.37 -12.19 6.32
CA CYS A 95 9.56 -10.79 5.93
C CYS A 95 9.11 -10.53 4.48
N GLU A 96 9.46 -11.41 3.55
CA GLU A 96 9.04 -11.31 2.13
C GLU A 96 7.51 -11.34 1.99
N SER A 97 6.87 -12.28 2.68
CA SER A 97 5.41 -12.41 2.69
C SER A 97 4.74 -11.15 3.27
N LEU A 98 5.26 -10.63 4.39
CA LEU A 98 4.71 -9.45 5.03
C LEU A 98 4.88 -8.19 4.18
N LEU A 99 6.04 -8.03 3.52
CA LEU A 99 6.30 -6.88 2.67
C LEU A 99 5.30 -6.83 1.51
N GLY A 100 5.09 -7.95 0.81
CA GLY A 100 4.09 -8.04 -0.26
C GLY A 100 2.65 -7.86 0.22
N ALA A 101 2.30 -8.47 1.36
CA ALA A 101 0.96 -8.33 1.96
C ALA A 101 0.65 -6.87 2.34
N THR A 102 1.62 -6.16 2.92
CA THR A 102 1.45 -4.77 3.35
C THR A 102 1.11 -3.86 2.17
N ILE A 103 1.77 -4.05 1.03
CA ILE A 103 1.47 -3.28 -0.19
C ILE A 103 0.07 -3.58 -0.70
N GLY A 104 -0.28 -4.87 -0.77
CA GLY A 104 -1.62 -5.29 -1.20
C GLY A 104 -2.73 -4.71 -0.32
N ASP A 105 -2.52 -4.69 0.99
CA ASP A 105 -3.47 -4.11 1.94
C ASP A 105 -3.58 -2.59 1.78
N ARG A 106 -2.46 -1.87 1.59
CA ARG A 106 -2.51 -0.43 1.29
C ARG A 106 -3.24 -0.13 -0.02
N MET A 107 -3.01 -0.90 -1.07
CA MET A 107 -3.72 -0.73 -2.35
C MET A 107 -5.23 -0.95 -2.19
N ARG A 108 -5.65 -1.99 -1.45
CA ARG A 108 -7.07 -2.24 -1.15
C ARG A 108 -7.70 -1.10 -0.36
N LEU A 109 -6.99 -0.58 0.64
CA LEU A 109 -7.44 0.55 1.45
C LEU A 109 -7.59 1.81 0.60
N LYS A 110 -6.66 2.08 -0.32
CA LYS A 110 -6.74 3.20 -1.27
C LYS A 110 -7.97 3.11 -2.17
N VAL A 111 -8.24 1.93 -2.74
CA VAL A 111 -9.44 1.71 -3.57
C VAL A 111 -10.73 1.93 -2.76
N ASN A 112 -10.77 1.46 -1.50
CA ASN A 112 -11.93 1.66 -0.64
C ASN A 112 -12.14 3.14 -0.29
N ALA A 113 -11.06 3.88 -0.01
CA ALA A 113 -11.12 5.31 0.29
C ALA A 113 -11.66 6.12 -0.90
N LEU A 114 -11.19 5.83 -2.12
CA LEU A 114 -11.68 6.47 -3.34
C LEU A 114 -13.18 6.21 -3.57
N LYS A 115 -13.64 4.97 -3.35
CA LYS A 115 -15.07 4.61 -3.45
C LYS A 115 -15.92 5.36 -2.42
N SER A 116 -15.44 5.51 -1.19
CA SER A 116 -16.17 6.27 -0.17
C SER A 116 -16.23 7.77 -0.48
N ALA A 117 -15.17 8.34 -1.07
CA ALA A 117 -15.16 9.74 -1.49
C ALA A 117 -16.16 10.01 -2.63
N GLN A 118 -16.22 9.12 -3.64
CA GLN A 118 -17.21 9.21 -4.73
C GLN A 118 -18.64 9.14 -4.21
N LYS A 119 -18.92 8.23 -3.29
CA LYS A 119 -20.26 8.11 -2.68
C LYS A 119 -20.69 9.40 -1.96
N ASN A 120 -19.77 10.05 -1.24
CA ASN A 120 -20.07 11.30 -0.55
C ASN A 120 -20.33 12.48 -1.51
N GLN A 121 -19.82 12.43 -2.76
CA GLN A 121 -20.11 13.44 -3.79
C GLN A 121 -21.46 13.22 -4.48
N GLU A 122 -21.88 11.97 -4.67
CA GLU A 122 -23.19 11.64 -5.27
C GLU A 122 -24.38 11.96 -4.34
N ASP A 123 -24.15 12.02 -3.02
CA ASP A 123 -25.16 12.39 -2.03
C ASP A 123 -25.39 13.92 -1.91
N GLU A 124 -24.60 14.74 -2.64
CA GLU A 124 -24.84 16.19 -2.77
C GLU A 124 -25.89 16.41 -3.87
N PRO A 125 -27.05 17.03 -3.56
CA PRO A 125 -28.12 17.16 -4.54
C PRO A 125 -27.63 18.00 -5.73
N PRO A 126 -27.86 17.57 -6.98
CA PRO A 126 -27.46 18.36 -8.14
C PRO A 126 -28.15 19.72 -8.06
N THR A 127 -27.36 20.79 -7.96
CA THR A 127 -27.89 22.14 -7.93
C THR A 127 -28.32 22.50 -9.35
N ILE A 128 -29.60 22.85 -9.50
CA ILE A 128 -30.21 23.28 -10.77
C ILE A 128 -29.41 24.42 -11.43
N GLU A 129 -28.72 25.23 -10.63
CA GLU A 129 -27.86 26.34 -11.08
C GLU A 129 -26.67 25.87 -11.94
N ALA A 130 -26.01 24.77 -11.58
CA ALA A 130 -24.87 24.24 -12.34
C ALA A 130 -25.30 23.67 -13.70
N ASP A 131 -26.48 23.04 -13.74
CA ASP A 131 -27.08 22.55 -14.99
C ASP A 131 -27.53 23.72 -15.88
N LEU A 132 -28.05 24.80 -15.30
CA LEU A 132 -28.46 26.00 -16.04
C LEU A 132 -27.27 26.77 -16.65
N GLU A 133 -26.14 26.87 -15.94
CA GLU A 133 -24.91 27.47 -16.45
C GLU A 133 -24.34 26.67 -17.63
N LEU A 134 -24.31 25.35 -17.52
CA LEU A 134 -23.87 24.45 -18.60
C LEU A 134 -24.78 24.55 -19.84
N PHE A 135 -26.10 24.69 -19.63
CA PHE A 135 -27.07 24.90 -20.71
C PHE A 135 -26.94 26.27 -21.38
N ALA A 136 -26.49 27.30 -20.65
CA ALA A 136 -26.23 28.62 -21.22
C ALA A 136 -24.97 28.58 -22.10
N GLU A 137 -23.87 28.00 -21.62
CA GLU A 137 -22.61 27.89 -22.38
C GLU A 137 -22.76 27.08 -23.68
N LEU A 138 -23.57 26.01 -23.68
CA LEU A 138 -23.78 25.16 -24.86
C LEU A 138 -24.71 25.78 -25.91
N ASN A 139 -25.44 26.84 -25.58
CA ASN A 139 -26.36 27.52 -26.49
C ASN A 139 -25.80 28.85 -27.05
N ASP A 140 -24.58 29.23 -26.66
CA ASP A 140 -23.91 30.47 -27.10
C ASP A 140 -22.95 30.27 -28.31
N ASP A 141 -22.94 29.09 -28.94
CA ASP A 141 -22.30 28.76 -30.25
C ASP A 141 -23.36 28.57 -31.37
#